data_AF-H1LEW9-F1
#
_entry.id   AF-H1LEW9-F1
#
_cell.length_a   1.000
_cell.length_b   1.000
_cell.length_c   1.000
_cell.angle_alpha   90.00
_cell.angle_beta   90.00
_cell.angle_gamma   90.00
#
_symmetry.space_group_name_H-M   'P 1'
#
loop_
_entity.id
_entity.type
_entity.pdbx_description
1 polymer ?
#
loop_
_entity_poly.entity_id
_entity_poly.type
_entity_poly.pdbx_seq_one_letter_code
_entity_poly.pdbx_strand_id
1 'polypeptide(L)'
;MTEETETKQTVKKEAEEPIKEPKLVRTERNGMIVGSVTLWDKKTKQNIKYSFNFPGVENAVKFTDLADVSRHAYWDAFINGNDDLGLNPLIGTPTVGGKPEKMSWKFWENHSGVMKVCSEADRFLVQELN
;
A
#
# COMPACT_ATOMS: atom_id res chain seq x y z
N MET A 1 -41.71 0.60 -31.81
CA MET A 1 -41.23 0.17 -30.50
C MET A 1 -39.97 -0.63 -30.76
N THR A 2 -38.80 0.00 -30.62
CA THR A 2 -37.50 -0.61 -30.83
C THR A 2 -36.99 -1.02 -29.45
N GLU A 3 -37.03 -2.32 -29.16
CA GLU A 3 -36.38 -2.89 -27.98
C GLU A 3 -34.86 -2.93 -28.23
N GLU A 4 -34.15 -1.98 -27.63
CA GLU A 4 -32.71 -2.06 -27.47
C GLU A 4 -32.43 -3.11 -26.39
N THR A 5 -31.91 -4.26 -26.82
CA THR A 5 -31.50 -5.32 -25.90
C THR A 5 -30.14 -4.90 -25.31
N GLU A 6 -30.14 -4.44 -24.06
CA GLU A 6 -28.93 -4.14 -23.30
C GLU A 6 -28.07 -5.41 -23.15
N THR A 7 -27.10 -5.56 -24.03
CA THR A 7 -26.05 -6.57 -23.90
C THR A 7 -25.13 -6.15 -22.74
N LYS A 8 -25.43 -6.58 -21.52
CA LYS A 8 -24.48 -6.57 -20.40
C LYS A 8 -23.27 -7.43 -20.77
N GLN A 9 -22.23 -6.80 -21.30
CA GLN A 9 -20.91 -7.40 -21.41
C GLN A 9 -20.37 -7.63 -20.00
N THR A 10 -20.62 -8.81 -19.46
CA THR A 10 -19.83 -9.35 -18.35
C THR A 10 -18.40 -9.54 -18.84
N VAL A 11 -17.58 -8.51 -18.68
CA VAL A 11 -16.13 -8.60 -18.86
C VAL A 11 -15.65 -9.67 -17.89
N LYS A 12 -15.29 -10.84 -18.42
CA LYS A 12 -14.58 -11.86 -17.66
C LYS A 12 -13.28 -11.20 -17.20
N LYS A 13 -13.16 -10.92 -15.90
CA LYS A 13 -11.86 -10.59 -15.28
C LYS A 13 -10.93 -11.74 -15.66
N GLU A 14 -9.93 -11.47 -16.49
CA GLU A 14 -8.85 -12.42 -16.71
C GLU A 14 -8.30 -12.82 -15.33
N ALA A 15 -8.20 -14.13 -15.10
CA ALA A 15 -7.72 -14.65 -13.83
C ALA A 15 -6.24 -14.28 -13.72
N GLU A 16 -5.94 -13.30 -12.87
CA GLU A 16 -4.59 -12.82 -12.67
C GLU A 16 -3.75 -13.87 -11.93
N GLU A 17 -2.53 -14.14 -12.39
CA GLU A 17 -1.65 -15.11 -11.73
C GLU A 17 -1.14 -14.56 -10.38
N PRO A 18 -1.23 -15.33 -9.28
CA PRO A 18 -0.75 -14.90 -7.98
C PRO A 18 0.77 -14.70 -7.95
N ILE A 19 1.22 -13.52 -7.51
CA ILE A 19 2.63 -13.33 -7.18
C ILE A 19 2.96 -14.11 -5.90
N LYS A 20 3.81 -15.14 -6.04
CA LYS A 20 4.22 -16.03 -4.95
C LYS A 20 5.32 -15.43 -4.07
N GLU A 21 6.25 -14.71 -4.69
CA GLU A 21 7.41 -14.10 -4.04
C GLU A 21 7.40 -12.58 -4.26
N PRO A 22 6.77 -11.83 -3.36
CA PRO A 22 6.76 -10.39 -3.45
C PRO A 22 8.16 -9.84 -3.16
N LYS A 23 8.59 -8.88 -3.98
CA LYS A 23 9.89 -8.22 -3.87
C LYS A 23 9.69 -6.73 -3.67
N LEU A 24 10.32 -6.19 -2.63
CA LEU A 24 10.45 -4.74 -2.47
C LEU A 24 11.36 -4.19 -3.56
N VAL A 25 10.84 -3.25 -4.35
CA VAL A 25 11.57 -2.54 -5.40
C VAL A 25 11.78 -1.10 -4.94
N ARG A 26 13.04 -0.70 -4.77
CA ARG A 26 13.44 0.68 -4.49
C ARG A 26 13.74 1.43 -5.78
N THR A 27 13.32 2.69 -5.88
CA THR A 27 13.65 3.57 -7.00
C THR A 27 13.77 5.00 -6.48
N GLU A 28 14.73 5.76 -7.01
CA GLU A 28 14.82 7.20 -6.78
C GLU A 28 14.19 7.95 -7.96
N ARG A 29 13.26 8.86 -7.67
CA ARG A 29 12.60 9.69 -8.69
C ARG A 29 12.51 11.13 -8.21
N ASN A 30 13.07 12.06 -8.98
CA ASN A 30 13.04 13.50 -8.69
C ASN A 30 13.58 13.83 -7.28
N GLY A 31 14.65 13.13 -6.84
CA GLY A 31 15.23 13.30 -5.50
C GLY A 31 14.41 12.68 -4.36
N MET A 32 13.31 11.98 -4.66
CA MET A 32 12.51 11.24 -3.69
C MET A 32 12.81 9.74 -3.79
N ILE A 33 12.99 9.09 -2.63
CA ILE A 33 13.14 7.65 -2.54
C ILE A 33 11.76 7.01 -2.44
N VAL A 34 11.46 6.10 -3.36
CA VAL A 34 10.17 5.42 -3.45
C VAL A 34 10.39 3.91 -3.45
N GLY A 35 9.66 3.22 -2.59
CA GLY A 35 9.53 1.77 -2.58
C GLY A 35 8.26 1.33 -3.29
N SER A 36 8.23 0.10 -3.79
CA SER A 36 6.97 -0.55 -4.12
C SER A 36 7.04 -2.05 -3.92
N VAL A 37 5.92 -2.63 -3.52
CA VAL A 37 5.75 -4.08 -3.42
C VAL A 37 4.41 -4.47 -4.03
N THR A 38 4.39 -5.58 -4.76
CA THR A 38 3.15 -6.14 -5.28
C THR A 38 2.82 -7.41 -4.52
N LEU A 39 1.65 -7.46 -3.89
CA LEU A 39 1.17 -8.61 -3.12
C LEU A 39 -0.07 -9.21 -3.76
N TRP A 40 -0.17 -10.53 -3.74
CA TRP A 40 -1.42 -11.22 -4.03
C TRP A 40 -2.42 -11.04 -2.89
N ASP A 41 -3.56 -10.43 -3.19
CA ASP A 41 -4.69 -10.32 -2.29
C ASP A 41 -5.57 -11.59 -2.38
N LYS A 42 -5.64 -12.31 -1.27
CA LYS A 42 -6.41 -13.56 -1.17
C LYS A 42 -7.92 -13.35 -1.15
N LYS A 43 -8.42 -12.19 -0.71
CA LYS A 43 -9.85 -11.85 -0.64
C LYS A 43 -10.36 -11.42 -2.00
N THR A 44 -9.67 -10.48 -2.66
CA THR A 44 -10.10 -9.96 -3.96
C THR A 44 -9.61 -10.78 -5.14
N LYS A 45 -8.64 -11.70 -4.92
CA LYS A 45 -7.99 -12.53 -5.95
C LYS A 45 -7.33 -11.67 -7.04
N GLN A 46 -6.56 -10.66 -6.62
CA GLN A 46 -5.85 -9.74 -7.51
C GLN A 46 -4.46 -9.44 -6.95
N ASN A 47 -3.51 -9.11 -7.82
CA ASN A 47 -2.27 -8.49 -7.35
C ASN A 47 -2.53 -7.01 -7.10
N ILE A 48 -2.09 -6.54 -5.93
CA ILE A 48 -2.19 -5.14 -5.52
C ILE A 48 -0.79 -4.60 -5.38
N LYS A 49 -0.52 -3.51 -6.08
CA LYS A 49 0.75 -2.79 -5.97
C LYS A 49 0.62 -1.71 -4.90
N TYR A 50 1.45 -1.78 -3.89
CA TYR A 50 1.60 -0.77 -2.85
C TYR A 50 2.85 0.04 -3.13
N SER A 51 2.74 1.37 -3.07
CA SER A 51 3.88 2.28 -3.12
C SER A 51 4.25 2.70 -1.69
N PHE A 52 5.52 2.96 -1.47
CA PHE A 52 6.06 3.50 -0.21
C PHE A 52 6.81 4.77 -0.53
N ASN A 53 6.51 5.87 0.14
CA ASN A 53 7.14 7.16 -0.09
C ASN A 53 8.03 7.49 1.09
N PHE A 54 9.35 7.48 0.90
CA PHE A 54 10.26 7.78 1.99
C PHE A 54 10.02 9.23 2.48
N PRO A 55 9.74 9.43 3.77
CA PRO A 55 9.30 10.74 4.28
C PRO A 55 10.47 11.70 4.54
N GLY A 56 11.71 11.29 4.21
CA GLY A 56 12.94 11.96 4.62
C GLY A 56 13.40 11.51 6.01
N VAL A 57 14.70 11.66 6.29
CA VAL A 57 15.35 11.16 7.52
C VAL A 57 14.68 11.72 8.77
N GLU A 58 14.44 13.04 8.83
CA GLU A 58 13.85 13.70 10.00
C GLU A 58 12.47 13.14 10.38
N ASN A 59 11.63 12.86 9.38
CA ASN A 59 10.29 12.32 9.62
C ASN A 59 10.32 10.79 9.81
N ALA A 60 11.27 10.09 9.19
CA ALA A 60 11.45 8.65 9.36
C ALA A 60 11.81 8.28 10.81
N VAL A 61 12.58 9.12 11.52
CA VAL A 61 12.87 8.93 12.95
C VAL A 61 11.61 9.10 13.81
N LYS A 62 10.74 10.06 13.50
CA LYS A 62 9.46 10.22 14.24
C LYS A 62 8.53 9.01 14.09
N PHE A 63 8.60 8.31 12.95
CA PHE A 63 7.92 7.02 12.80
C PHE A 63 8.48 6.00 13.79
N THR A 64 9.80 5.90 13.96
CA THR A 64 10.39 4.96 14.91
C THR A 64 10.00 5.25 16.36
N ASP A 65 9.82 6.52 16.73
CA ASP A 65 9.33 6.90 18.07
C ASP A 65 7.92 6.36 18.35
N LEU A 66 7.07 6.24 17.33
CA LEU A 66 5.73 5.64 17.47
C LEU A 66 5.79 4.14 17.75
N ALA A 67 6.86 3.44 17.32
CA ALA A 67 7.04 2.03 17.59
C ALA A 67 7.20 1.75 19.10
N ASP A 68 7.82 2.68 19.83
CA ASP A 68 7.98 2.60 21.30
C ASP A 68 6.67 2.86 22.04
N VAL A 69 5.74 3.63 21.44
CA VAL A 69 4.40 3.87 22.01
C VAL A 69 3.53 2.62 21.85
N SER A 70 3.31 2.19 20.60
CA SER A 70 2.65 0.92 20.31
C SER A 70 2.78 0.54 18.83
N ARG A 71 2.78 -0.77 18.57
CA ARG A 71 2.73 -1.29 17.18
C ARG A 71 1.50 -0.81 16.40
N HIS A 72 0.38 -0.60 17.09
CA HIS A 72 -0.83 -0.10 16.44
C HIS A 72 -0.67 1.34 15.98
N ALA A 73 -0.17 2.24 16.82
CA ALA A 73 0.10 3.64 16.46
C ALA A 73 1.13 3.73 15.32
N TYR A 74 2.15 2.89 15.37
CA TYR A 74 3.16 2.79 14.31
C TYR A 74 2.57 2.40 12.94
N TRP A 75 1.78 1.33 12.90
CA TRP A 75 1.14 0.88 11.66
C TRP A 75 0.02 1.80 11.19
N ASP A 76 -0.70 2.41 12.12
CA ASP A 76 -1.71 3.43 11.79
C ASP A 76 -1.04 4.60 11.07
N ALA A 77 0.09 5.08 11.57
CA ALA A 77 0.84 6.15 10.91
C ALA A 77 1.35 5.74 9.52
N PHE A 78 1.71 4.47 9.30
CA PHE A 78 2.07 4.01 7.95
C PHE A 78 0.92 4.11 6.96
N ILE A 79 -0.31 3.83 7.41
CA ILE A 79 -1.49 3.74 6.55
C ILE A 79 -2.17 5.11 6.39
N ASN A 80 -2.28 5.86 7.48
CA ASN A 80 -3.08 7.09 7.56
C ASN A 80 -2.23 8.35 7.82
N GLY A 81 -0.95 8.21 8.16
CA GLY A 81 -0.14 9.32 8.66
C GLY A 81 -0.43 9.61 10.13
N ASN A 82 0.19 10.66 10.66
CA ASN A 82 -0.03 11.15 12.01
C ASN A 82 0.12 12.68 12.01
N ASP A 83 -1.01 13.38 12.03
CA ASP A 83 -1.04 14.85 11.93
C ASP A 83 -0.36 15.53 13.13
N ASP A 84 -0.47 14.95 14.34
CA ASP A 84 0.15 15.48 15.56
C ASP A 84 1.68 15.54 15.45
N LEU A 85 2.28 14.62 14.69
CA LEU A 85 3.72 14.56 14.43
C LEU A 85 4.11 15.16 13.07
N GLY A 86 3.14 15.63 12.29
CA GLY A 86 3.33 16.13 10.92
C GLY A 86 3.77 15.05 9.94
N LEU A 87 3.34 13.79 10.17
CA LEU A 87 3.72 12.64 9.35
C LEU A 87 2.68 12.35 8.28
N ASN A 88 3.10 12.38 7.03
CA ASN A 88 2.31 11.85 5.92
C ASN A 88 2.35 10.31 5.92
N PRO A 89 1.33 9.62 5.40
CA PRO A 89 1.35 8.16 5.26
C PRO A 89 2.61 7.68 4.54
N LEU A 90 3.30 6.72 5.14
CA LEU A 90 4.44 6.06 4.50
C LEU A 90 3.99 5.24 3.28
N ILE A 91 2.88 4.53 3.44
CA ILE A 91 2.29 3.72 2.37
C ILE A 91 1.40 4.64 1.53
N GLY A 92 1.70 4.75 0.24
CA GLY A 92 0.93 5.52 -0.71
C GLY A 92 -0.32 4.81 -1.19
N THR A 93 -1.05 5.46 -2.10
CA THR A 93 -2.28 4.93 -2.71
C THR A 93 -2.00 3.63 -3.48
N PRO A 94 -2.56 2.47 -3.05
CA PRO A 94 -2.39 1.22 -3.76
C PRO A 94 -3.06 1.24 -5.14
N THR A 95 -2.57 0.39 -6.03
CA THR A 95 -3.17 0.14 -7.34
C THR A 95 -3.82 -1.25 -7.34
N VAL A 96 -5.14 -1.30 -7.48
CA VAL A 96 -5.95 -2.52 -7.52
C VAL A 96 -6.55 -2.67 -8.91
N GLY A 97 -6.19 -3.75 -9.63
CA GLY A 97 -6.69 -3.98 -10.98
C GLY A 97 -6.41 -2.81 -11.95
N GLY A 98 -5.25 -2.16 -11.79
CA GLY A 98 -4.83 -1.02 -12.62
C GLY A 98 -5.43 0.34 -12.21
N LYS A 99 -6.25 0.40 -11.15
CA LYS A 99 -6.83 1.66 -10.67
C LYS A 99 -6.30 2.05 -9.29
N PRO A 100 -6.00 3.34 -9.05
CA PRO A 100 -5.64 3.81 -7.72
C PRO A 100 -6.86 3.70 -6.80
N GLU A 101 -6.67 3.17 -5.60
CA GLU A 101 -7.73 3.00 -4.60
C GLU A 101 -7.30 3.65 -3.28
N LYS A 102 -8.20 4.43 -2.66
CA LYS A 102 -7.89 5.12 -1.40
C LYS A 102 -7.67 4.10 -0.28
N MET A 103 -6.48 4.07 0.27
CA MET A 103 -6.15 3.23 1.41
C MET A 103 -6.65 3.86 2.71
N SER A 104 -7.22 3.02 3.57
CA SER A 104 -7.64 3.33 4.93
C SER A 104 -7.87 2.00 5.68
N TRP A 105 -8.20 2.02 6.96
CA TRP A 105 -8.61 0.78 7.64
C TRP A 105 -9.82 0.09 6.98
N LYS A 106 -10.74 0.86 6.42
CA LYS A 106 -11.90 0.33 5.67
C LYS A 106 -11.50 -0.41 4.39
N PHE A 107 -10.41 -0.01 3.74
CA PHE A 107 -9.85 -0.77 2.61
C PHE A 107 -9.47 -2.18 3.10
N TRP A 108 -8.79 -2.28 4.24
CA TRP A 108 -8.32 -3.55 4.80
C TRP A 108 -9.45 -4.49 5.28
N GLU A 109 -10.67 -4.01 5.46
CA GLU A 109 -11.84 -4.87 5.71
C GLU A 109 -12.09 -5.83 4.54
N ASN A 110 -11.91 -5.37 3.30
CA ASN A 110 -12.12 -6.15 2.07
C ASN A 110 -10.83 -6.68 1.44
N HIS A 111 -9.69 -6.23 1.94
CA HIS A 111 -8.37 -6.61 1.46
C HIS A 111 -7.62 -7.49 2.45
N SER A 112 -6.57 -8.16 1.97
CA SER A 112 -5.70 -8.99 2.78
C SER A 112 -4.25 -8.56 2.62
N GLY A 113 -3.40 -8.93 3.59
CA GLY A 113 -1.97 -8.63 3.53
C GLY A 113 -1.55 -7.36 4.25
N VAL A 114 -2.43 -6.70 5.02
CA VAL A 114 -2.06 -5.51 5.84
C VAL A 114 -0.76 -5.72 6.63
N MET A 115 -0.63 -6.84 7.35
CA MET A 115 0.59 -7.14 8.12
C MET A 115 1.83 -7.24 7.23
N LYS A 116 1.70 -7.82 6.03
CA LYS A 116 2.81 -7.97 5.10
C LYS A 116 3.20 -6.63 4.47
N VAL A 117 2.22 -5.81 4.08
CA VAL A 117 2.49 -4.46 3.58
C VAL A 117 3.16 -3.60 4.65
N CYS A 118 2.65 -3.59 5.88
CA CYS A 118 3.26 -2.85 6.99
C CYS A 118 4.68 -3.35 7.29
N SER A 119 4.94 -4.67 7.22
CA SER A 119 6.29 -5.22 7.41
C SER A 119 7.26 -4.84 6.29
N GLU A 120 6.81 -4.77 5.04
CA GLU A 120 7.66 -4.31 3.93
C GLU A 120 7.89 -2.80 3.97
N ALA A 121 6.90 -2.04 4.45
CA ALA A 121 7.04 -0.60 4.68
C ALA A 121 8.03 -0.30 5.82
N ASP A 122 7.98 -1.06 6.92
CA ASP A 122 8.96 -1.02 8.01
C ASP A 122 10.37 -1.34 7.49
N ARG A 123 10.53 -2.44 6.75
CA ARG A 123 11.80 -2.81 6.13
C ARG A 123 12.33 -1.70 5.22
N PHE A 124 11.47 -1.11 4.39
CA PHE A 124 11.83 0.01 3.52
C PHE A 124 12.30 1.22 4.34
N LEU A 125 11.56 1.61 5.39
CA LEU A 125 11.91 2.73 6.25
C LEU A 125 13.27 2.53 6.93
N VAL A 126 13.50 1.36 7.54
CA VAL A 126 14.74 1.04 8.25
C VAL A 126 15.93 0.93 7.29
N GLN A 127 15.72 0.44 6.06
CA GLN A 127 16.77 0.38 5.03
C GLN A 127 17.27 1.75 4.60
N GLU A 128 16.40 2.77 4.58
CA GLU A 128 16.81 4.14 4.22
C GLU A 128 17.33 4.95 5.42
N LEU A 129 17.20 4.43 6.64
CA LEU A 129 17.75 5.03 7.86
C LEU A 129 19.15 4.50 8.24
N ASN A 130 19.59 3.38 7.65
CA ASN A 130 20.91 2.78 7.85
C ASN A 130 21.85 3.06 6.67
#